data_AF-A0A3D4BCT0-F1
#
_entry.id   AF-A0A3D4BCT0-F1
#
_cell.length_a   1.000
_cell.length_b   1.000
_cell.length_c   1.000
_cell.angle_alpha   90.00
_cell.angle_beta   90.00
_cell.angle_gamma   90.00
#
_symmetry.space_group_name_H-M   'P 1'
#
loop_
_entity.id
_entity.type
_entity.pdbx_description
1 polymer ?
#
loop_
_entity_poly.entity_id
_entity_poly.type
_entity_poly.pdbx_seq_one_letter_code
_entity_poly.pdbx_strand_id
1 'polypeptide(L)'
;MTRRLHHELGKVDREKRILVYGAGDAAERIILNMLQHELFEPVGIVDDDPHKVGKRIHGIRVLGTRQHLKRIIASANPNEVLI
;
A
#
# COMPACT_ATOMS: atom_id res chain seq x y z
N MET A 1 17.94 12.18 -15.78
CA MET A 1 16.95 12.58 -16.81
C MET A 1 16.66 11.39 -17.72
N THR A 2 16.08 10.31 -17.19
CA THR A 2 15.80 9.08 -17.98
C THR A 2 14.81 8.18 -17.21
N ARG A 3 13.58 8.66 -16.98
CA ARG A 3 12.48 7.83 -16.44
C ARG A 3 11.30 7.76 -17.42
N ARG A 4 11.56 7.88 -18.73
CA ARG A 4 10.55 7.91 -19.80
C ARG A 4 10.58 6.70 -20.75
N LEU A 5 11.55 5.79 -20.61
CA LEU A 5 11.72 4.68 -21.55
C LEU A 5 11.01 3.37 -21.16
N HIS A 6 10.41 3.27 -19.96
CA HIS A 6 9.71 2.04 -19.54
C HIS A 6 8.21 2.03 -19.91
N HIS A 7 7.64 3.14 -20.40
CA HIS A 7 6.19 3.25 -20.60
C HIS A 7 5.68 2.81 -21.99
N GLU A 8 6.56 2.48 -22.94
CA GLU A 8 6.17 2.13 -24.32
C GLU A 8 6.34 0.65 -24.70
N LEU A 9 6.68 -0.22 -23.75
CA LEU A 9 6.64 -1.67 -23.95
C LEU A 9 5.46 -2.22 -23.13
N GLY A 10 4.27 -2.16 -23.74
CA GLY A 10 3.00 -2.74 -23.29
C GLY A 10 2.90 -3.11 -21.81
N LYS A 11 2.29 -2.23 -21.00
CA LYS A 11 1.62 -2.50 -19.70
C LYS A 11 1.88 -3.92 -19.17
N VAL A 12 3.08 -4.16 -18.65
CA VAL A 12 3.31 -5.41 -17.93
C VAL A 12 2.75 -5.17 -16.53
N ASP A 13 1.64 -5.84 -16.26
CA ASP A 13 0.85 -5.77 -15.03
C ASP A 13 1.64 -6.37 -13.85
N ARG A 14 2.77 -5.76 -13.46
CA ARG A 14 3.79 -6.44 -12.61
C ARG A 14 3.80 -6.06 -11.14
N GLU A 15 3.21 -4.94 -10.73
CA GLU A 15 3.15 -4.54 -9.32
C GLU A 15 1.72 -4.70 -8.79
N LYS A 16 1.50 -5.75 -7.98
CA LYS A 16 0.22 -5.93 -7.28
C LYS A 16 0.06 -4.83 -6.24
N ARG A 17 -1.02 -4.05 -6.35
CA ARG A 17 -1.38 -3.00 -5.39
C ARG A 17 -1.97 -3.62 -4.14
N ILE A 18 -1.28 -3.50 -3.01
CA ILE A 18 -1.69 -4.11 -1.74
C ILE A 18 -2.09 -3.04 -0.75
N LEU A 19 -3.30 -3.17 -0.19
CA LEU A 19 -3.71 -2.43 1.01
C LEU A 19 -3.40 -3.28 2.23
N VAL A 20 -2.64 -2.76 3.19
CA VAL A 20 -2.30 -3.50 4.41
C VAL A 20 -3.28 -3.11 5.53
N TYR A 21 -3.86 -4.09 6.21
CA TYR A 21 -4.69 -3.91 7.40
C TYR A 21 -3.87 -4.29 8.63
N GLY A 22 -3.83 -3.42 9.63
CA GLY A 22 -2.93 -3.50 10.76
C GLY A 22 -1.60 -2.78 10.51
N ALA A 23 -1.12 -2.11 11.55
CA ALA A 23 0.15 -1.39 11.57
C ALA A 23 0.99 -1.81 12.79
N GLY A 24 1.14 -3.11 12.99
CA GLY A 24 2.07 -3.69 13.98
C GLY A 24 3.30 -4.28 13.31
N ASP A 25 4.20 -4.86 14.12
CA ASP A 25 5.51 -5.36 13.67
C ASP A 25 5.46 -6.31 12.47
N ALA A 26 4.42 -7.15 12.37
CA ALA A 26 4.23 -8.06 11.24
C ALA A 26 3.94 -7.29 9.94
N ALA A 27 3.05 -6.31 10.00
CA ALA A 27 2.72 -5.45 8.87
C ALA A 27 3.95 -4.63 8.44
N GLU A 28 4.73 -4.11 9.39
CA GLU A 28 5.98 -3.38 9.10
C GLU A 28 6.99 -4.23 8.34
N ARG A 29 7.23 -5.47 8.80
CA ARG A 29 8.14 -6.42 8.13
C ARG A 29 7.69 -6.76 6.71
N ILE A 30 6.39 -6.94 6.51
CA ILE A 30 5.83 -7.24 5.19
C ILE A 30 5.95 -6.02 4.27
N ILE A 31 5.64 -4.82 4.76
CA ILE A 31 5.80 -3.59 3.99
C ILE A 31 7.27 -3.41 3.59
N LEU A 32 8.23 -3.65 4.49
CA LEU A 32 9.65 -3.61 4.16
C LEU A 32 10.01 -4.60 3.05
N ASN A 33 9.49 -5.83 3.12
CA ASN A 33 9.72 -6.83 2.07
C ASN A 33 9.10 -6.40 0.73
N MET A 34 7.88 -5.86 0.73
CA MET A 34 7.24 -5.31 -0.48
C MET A 34 8.06 -4.18 -1.08
N LEU A 35 8.59 -3.27 -0.27
CA LEU A 35 9.43 -2.17 -0.74
C LEU A 35 10.78 -2.62 -1.30
N GLN A 36 11.22 -3.84 -0.97
CA GLN A 36 12.44 -4.45 -1.52
C GLN A 36 12.18 -5.20 -2.84
N HIS A 37 10.93 -5.49 -3.18
CA HIS A 37 10.56 -6.28 -4.35
C HIS A 37 9.55 -5.51 -5.24
N GLU A 38 9.92 -5.23 -6.50
CA GLU A 38 9.06 -4.58 -7.51
C GLU A 38 7.84 -5.43 -7.98
N LEU A 39 7.37 -6.36 -7.14
CA LEU A 39 6.19 -7.19 -7.40
C LEU A 39 4.97 -6.68 -6.63
N PHE A 40 5.16 -5.86 -5.59
CA PHE A 40 4.11 -5.38 -4.72
C PHE A 40 4.23 -3.88 -4.49
N GLU A 41 3.13 -3.16 -4.68
CA GLU A 41 3.01 -1.74 -4.39
C GLU A 41 2.11 -1.56 -3.16
N PRO A 42 2.65 -1.27 -1.97
CA PRO A 42 1.82 -0.94 -0.82
C PRO A 42 1.13 0.42 -1.03
N VAL A 43 -0.18 0.41 -1.27
CA VAL A 43 -0.96 1.63 -1.57
C VAL A 43 -1.41 2.39 -0.33
N GLY A 44 -1.33 1.76 0.84
CA GLY A 44 -1.71 2.36 2.10
C GLY A 44 -1.89 1.33 3.22
N ILE A 45 -2.11 1.86 4.42
CA ILE A 45 -2.37 1.07 5.62
C ILE A 45 -3.73 1.45 6.20
N VAL A 46 -4.45 0.49 6.75
CA VAL A 46 -5.65 0.67 7.57
C VAL A 46 -5.33 0.13 8.95
N ASP A 47 -5.62 0.87 10.01
CA ASP A 47 -5.44 0.38 11.39
C ASP A 47 -6.60 0.87 12.25
N ASP A 48 -7.04 0.06 13.20
CA ASP A 48 -8.17 0.40 14.06
C ASP A 48 -7.83 1.48 15.10
N ASP A 49 -6.55 1.71 15.38
CA ASP A 49 -6.08 2.81 16.20
C ASP A 49 -6.20 4.16 15.44
N PRO A 50 -7.16 5.02 15.83
CA PRO A 50 -7.35 6.32 15.18
C PRO A 50 -6.11 7.23 15.33
N HIS A 51 -5.27 7.02 16.35
CA HIS A 51 -4.05 7.80 16.56
C HIS A 51 -2.96 7.50 15.52
N LYS A 52 -3.11 6.44 14.72
CA LYS A 52 -2.20 6.14 13.62
C LYS A 52 -2.62 6.79 12.31
N VAL A 53 -3.87 7.21 12.16
CA VAL A 53 -4.38 7.80 10.92
C VAL A 53 -3.56 9.04 10.53
N GLY A 54 -3.13 9.08 9.27
CA GLY A 54 -2.29 10.15 8.73
C GLY A 54 -0.79 10.00 9.01
N LYS A 55 -0.38 9.14 9.97
CA LYS A 55 1.03 8.81 10.16
C LYS A 55 1.56 7.99 8.98
N ARG A 56 2.88 7.93 8.88
CA ARG A 56 3.60 7.13 7.89
C ARG A 56 4.42 6.05 8.59
N ILE A 57 4.40 4.86 8.02
CA ILE A 57 5.14 3.69 8.48
C ILE A 57 5.96 3.21 7.28
N HIS A 58 7.28 3.26 7.40
CA HIS A 58 8.21 3.05 6.27
C HIS A 58 7.83 3.87 5.02
N GLY A 59 7.36 5.11 5.22
CA GLY A 59 6.93 5.99 4.14
C GLY A 59 5.50 5.76 3.63
N ILE A 60 4.82 4.68 4.02
CA ILE A 60 3.44 4.37 3.61
C ILE A 60 2.44 4.98 4.60
N ARG A 61 1.40 5.64 4.08
CA ARG A 61 0.43 6.38 4.91
C ARG A 61 -0.65 5.45 5.47
N VAL A 62 -1.01 5.65 6.74
CA VAL A 62 -2.24 5.10 7.33
C VAL A 62 -3.42 5.95 6.84
N LEU A 63 -4.23 5.36 5.95
CA LEU A 63 -5.30 6.04 5.21
C LEU A 63 -6.57 6.25 6.03
N GLY A 64 -6.75 5.46 7.09
CA GLY A 64 -7.90 5.54 7.98
C GLY A 64 -8.08 4.27 8.79
N THR A 65 -9.18 4.24 9.53
CA THR A 65 -9.64 3.07 10.28
C THR A 65 -10.56 2.18 9.44
N ARG A 66 -10.98 1.03 9.99
CA ARG A 66 -11.96 0.12 9.37
C ARG A 66 -13.24 0.80 8.90
N GLN A 67 -13.69 1.85 9.59
CA GLN A 67 -14.87 2.63 9.21
C GLN A 67 -14.73 3.31 7.84
N HIS A 68 -13.49 3.61 7.45
CA HIS A 68 -13.15 4.25 6.19
C HIS A 68 -12.88 3.24 5.07
N LEU A 69 -12.84 1.93 5.35
CA LEU A 69 -12.35 0.91 4.45
C LEU A 69 -13.05 0.92 3.08
N LYS A 70 -14.38 1.07 3.04
CA LYS A 70 -15.14 1.17 1.77
C LYS A 70 -14.65 2.33 0.90
N ARG A 71 -14.48 3.53 1.49
CA ARG A 71 -13.99 4.72 0.80
C ARG A 71 -12.54 4.52 0.35
N ILE A 72 -11.71 3.94 1.22
CA ILE A 72 -10.30 3.69 0.96
C ILE A 72 -10.13 2.73 -0.21
N ILE A 73 -10.84 1.60 -0.22
CA ILE A 73 -10.80 0.63 -1.34
C ILE A 73 -11.23 1.31 -2.63
N ALA A 74 -12.32 2.08 -2.62
CA ALA A 74 -12.79 2.80 -3.80
C ALA A 74 -11.76 3.82 -4.33
N SER A 75 -11.05 4.53 -3.44
CA SER A 75 -10.07 5.55 -3.85
C SER A 75 -8.68 5.00 -4.19
N ALA A 76 -8.21 4.01 -3.44
CA ALA A 76 -6.86 3.46 -3.57
C ALA A 76 -6.81 2.34 -4.61
N ASN A 77 -7.97 1.74 -4.92
CA ASN A 77 -8.15 0.64 -5.87
C ASN A 77 -7.08 -0.46 -5.71
N PRO A 78 -6.97 -1.09 -4.51
CA PRO A 78 -6.03 -2.18 -4.31
C PRO A 78 -6.48 -3.42 -5.08
N ASN A 79 -5.53 -4.22 -5.55
CA ASN A 79 -5.81 -5.55 -6.08
C ASN A 79 -6.18 -6.52 -4.95
N GLU A 80 -5.50 -6.40 -3.81
CA GLU A 80 -5.67 -7.28 -2.64
C GLU A 80 -5.57 -6.49 -1.33
N VAL A 81 -6.24 -7.01 -0.29
CA VAL A 81 -6.11 -6.51 1.09
C VAL A 81 -5.44 -7.60 1.91
N LEU A 82 -4.32 -7.25 2.55
CA LEU A 82 -3.58 -8.13 3.45
C LEU A 82 -3.93 -7.79 4.90
N ILE A 83 -4.12 -8.80 5.76
CA ILE A 83 -4.54 -8.66 7.18
C ILE A 83 -3.50 -9.31 8.09
#